data_AF-A0AAN6W0H2-F1
#
_entry.id   AF-A0AAN6W0H2-F1
#
_cell.length_a   1.000
_cell.length_b   1.000
_cell.length_c   1.000
_cell.angle_alpha   90.00
_cell.angle_beta   90.00
_cell.angle_gamma   90.00
#
_symmetry.space_group_name_H-M   'P 1'
#
loop_
_entity.id
_entity.type
_entity.pdbx_description
1 polymer ?
#
loop_
_entity_poly.entity_id
_entity_poly.type
_entity_poly.pdbx_seq_one_letter_code
_entity_poly.pdbx_strand_id
1 'polypeptide(L)'
;LPMSSGCRFTLTQNLYAESVSTMRLAKSMNLELSSVNYVRKIIDNKNIMSEGGKLSFYTSHTYPHTSKYFSISALKGVDRAIWQCFRTMGCKVLLRPVLTNYNENADKDLEVHACGRELSYRKGQERAIQSHYRFQYLLKEWGIDDIKYDEAEWVNGFDDKHRDKQITYMAYENQASLATEYSYCTIIVEAPKIDHQLGTGARVALDDF
;
A
#
# COMPACT_ATOMS: atom_id res chain seq x y z
N LEU A 1 -20.91 -19.82 32.48
CA LEU A 1 -20.28 -20.89 33.29
C LEU A 1 -18.77 -20.66 33.29
N PRO A 2 -18.07 -20.74 34.43
CA PRO A 2 -16.62 -20.51 34.48
C PRO A 2 -15.90 -21.74 33.89
N MET A 3 -14.84 -21.50 33.12
CA MET A 3 -14.14 -22.55 32.38
C MET A 3 -12.90 -23.05 33.13
N SER A 4 -12.73 -24.37 33.19
CA SER A 4 -11.56 -25.06 33.76
C SER A 4 -10.52 -25.39 32.68
N SER A 5 -9.24 -25.33 33.06
CA SER A 5 -8.05 -25.54 32.21
C SER A 5 -8.09 -26.86 31.42
N GLY A 6 -7.67 -26.84 30.14
CA GLY A 6 -7.40 -28.04 29.33
C GLY A 6 -8.29 -28.27 28.10
N CYS A 7 -9.23 -27.37 27.77
CA CYS A 7 -10.14 -27.56 26.64
C CYS A 7 -9.59 -26.96 25.33
N ARG A 8 -9.52 -27.75 24.26
CA ARG A 8 -9.17 -27.29 22.90
C ARG A 8 -10.44 -26.79 22.21
N PHE A 9 -10.52 -25.49 21.94
CA PHE A 9 -11.61 -24.90 21.16
C PHE A 9 -11.25 -24.91 19.68
N THR A 10 -12.09 -25.52 18.85
CA THR A 10 -12.00 -25.44 17.39
C THR A 10 -13.00 -24.40 16.91
N LEU A 11 -12.51 -23.23 16.50
CA LEU A 11 -13.34 -22.14 15.99
C LEU A 11 -13.40 -22.23 14.47
N THR A 12 -14.54 -22.64 13.92
CA THR A 12 -14.80 -22.58 12.48
C THR A 12 -15.46 -21.24 12.17
N GLN A 13 -14.66 -20.22 11.82
CA GLN A 13 -15.20 -18.96 11.31
C GLN A 13 -15.38 -19.04 9.80
N ASN A 14 -16.61 -18.86 9.34
CA ASN A 14 -16.87 -18.59 7.94
C ASN A 14 -16.60 -17.10 7.69
N LEU A 15 -15.49 -16.80 7.02
CA LEU A 15 -15.13 -15.44 6.66
C LEU A 15 -15.87 -15.07 5.37
N TYR A 16 -16.79 -14.11 5.45
CA TYR A 16 -17.48 -13.56 4.29
C TYR A 16 -16.87 -12.20 3.94
N ALA A 17 -16.48 -12.01 2.68
CA ALA A 17 -16.04 -10.73 2.16
C ALA A 17 -17.21 -10.03 1.47
N GLU A 18 -17.63 -8.88 2.01
CA GLU A 18 -18.65 -8.04 1.40
C GLU A 18 -17.99 -6.79 0.77
N SER A 19 -18.49 -6.40 -0.39
CA SER A 19 -18.12 -5.16 -1.06
C SER A 19 -18.70 -3.95 -0.31
N VAL A 20 -18.01 -3.51 0.74
CA VAL A 20 -18.37 -2.27 1.45
C VAL A 20 -17.79 -1.09 0.69
N SER A 21 -18.62 -0.10 0.35
CA SER A 21 -18.15 1.11 -0.32
C SER A 21 -17.09 1.84 0.49
N THR A 22 -16.12 2.46 -0.19
CA THR A 22 -15.01 3.22 0.40
C THR A 22 -15.49 4.27 1.42
N MET A 23 -16.66 4.86 1.17
CA MET A 23 -17.29 5.86 2.04
C MET A 23 -17.91 5.25 3.32
N ARG A 24 -18.54 4.06 3.24
CA ARG A 24 -19.05 3.35 4.42
C ARG A 24 -17.92 2.81 5.31
N LEU A 25 -16.80 2.40 4.72
CA LEU A 25 -15.62 1.94 5.46
C LEU A 25 -15.01 3.05 6.33
N ALA A 26 -15.03 4.29 5.85
CA ALA A 26 -14.58 5.48 6.58
C ALA A 26 -15.50 5.88 7.76
N LYS A 27 -16.66 5.24 7.89
CA LYS A 27 -17.60 5.45 8.99
C LYS A 27 -17.58 4.31 10.02
N SER A 28 -16.99 3.16 9.68
CA SER A 28 -17.16 1.91 10.44
C SER A 28 -16.12 1.65 11.53
N MET A 29 -14.98 2.36 11.54
CA MET A 29 -14.22 2.50 12.78
C MET A 29 -14.70 3.76 13.47
N ASN A 30 -15.14 3.62 14.72
CA ASN A 30 -15.07 4.70 15.70
C ASN A 30 -13.57 4.98 15.92
N LEU A 31 -12.91 5.59 14.92
CA LEU A 31 -11.62 6.21 15.18
C LEU A 31 -11.91 7.28 16.22
N GLU A 32 -11.34 7.12 17.41
CA GLU A 32 -11.51 8.15 18.41
C GLU A 32 -10.98 9.47 17.84
N LEU A 33 -11.74 10.54 18.01
CA LEU A 33 -11.34 11.89 17.60
C LEU A 33 -9.91 12.21 18.04
N SER A 34 -9.45 11.64 19.16
CA SER A 34 -8.11 11.78 19.72
C SER A 34 -7.00 11.39 18.74
N SER A 35 -7.11 10.22 18.07
CA SER A 35 -6.11 9.76 17.10
C SER A 35 -6.11 10.63 15.83
N VAL A 36 -7.30 10.98 15.33
CA VAL A 36 -7.44 11.89 14.18
C VAL A 36 -6.86 13.26 14.51
N ASN A 37 -7.09 13.78 15.72
CA ASN A 37 -6.56 15.06 16.18
C ASN A 37 -5.03 15.03 16.32
N TYR A 38 -4.45 13.90 16.71
CA TYR A 38 -2.99 13.76 16.79
C TYR A 38 -2.35 13.77 15.40
N VAL A 39 -2.87 12.97 14.45
CA VAL A 39 -2.35 12.98 13.07
C VAL A 39 -2.60 14.34 12.41
N ARG A 40 -3.76 14.97 12.66
CA ARG A 40 -4.06 16.34 12.22
C ARG A 40 -3.02 17.32 12.74
N LYS A 41 -2.65 17.29 14.02
CA LYS A 41 -1.59 18.15 14.57
C LYS A 41 -0.24 17.93 13.89
N ILE A 42 0.06 16.71 13.43
CA ILE A 42 1.30 16.41 12.70
C ILE A 42 1.24 17.00 11.29
N ILE A 43 0.12 16.85 10.57
CA ILE A 43 -0.02 17.38 9.20
C ILE A 43 -0.13 18.90 9.18
N ASP A 44 -0.88 19.47 10.13
CA ASP A 44 -1.07 20.92 10.28
C ASP A 44 0.20 21.59 10.85
N ASN A 45 1.20 20.81 11.29
CA ASN A 45 2.48 21.36 11.69
C ASN A 45 3.21 21.87 10.45
N LYS A 46 3.34 23.20 10.36
CA LYS A 46 3.95 23.87 9.21
C LYS A 46 5.41 23.49 8.93
N ASN A 47 6.07 22.84 9.87
CA ASN A 47 7.43 22.31 9.69
C ASN A 47 7.45 20.92 9.04
N ILE A 48 6.29 20.28 8.86
CA ILE A 48 6.14 18.93 8.32
C ILE A 48 5.44 19.05 6.97
N MET A 49 6.12 18.62 5.89
CA MET A 49 5.58 18.61 4.52
C MET A 49 5.03 19.97 4.08
N SER A 50 5.78 21.05 4.34
CA SER A 50 5.36 22.43 4.03
C SER A 50 5.06 22.67 2.56
N GLU A 51 5.85 22.02 1.70
CA GLU A 51 5.69 21.99 0.24
C GLU A 51 4.73 20.90 -0.24
N GLY A 52 3.97 20.29 0.67
CA GLY A 52 3.27 19.04 0.42
C GLY A 52 4.25 17.88 0.23
N GLY A 53 3.76 16.77 -0.31
CA GLY A 53 4.61 15.63 -0.64
C GLY A 53 3.90 14.30 -0.50
N LYS A 54 4.68 13.21 -0.49
CA LYS A 54 4.16 11.85 -0.36
C LYS A 54 4.68 11.22 0.93
N LEU A 55 3.77 10.79 1.80
CA LEU A 55 4.08 10.04 3.01
C LEU A 55 3.66 8.59 2.82
N SER A 56 4.60 7.67 3.01
CA SER A 56 4.39 6.26 2.68
C SER A 56 4.55 5.35 3.89
N PHE A 57 3.72 4.30 3.92
CA PHE A 57 3.69 3.29 4.96
C PHE A 57 3.68 1.90 4.32
N TYR A 58 4.61 1.04 4.71
CA TYR A 58 4.46 -0.40 4.50
C TYR A 58 3.35 -0.93 5.41
N THR A 59 2.49 -1.80 4.88
CA THR A 59 1.42 -2.36 5.70
C THR A 59 1.96 -3.30 6.78
N SER A 60 1.39 -3.17 7.98
CA SER A 60 1.68 -4.02 9.15
C SER A 60 1.11 -5.44 9.04
N HIS A 61 0.25 -5.70 8.06
CA HIS A 61 -0.27 -7.03 7.77
C HIS A 61 0.02 -7.44 6.33
N THR A 62 0.08 -8.75 6.11
CA THR A 62 0.05 -9.34 4.77
C THR A 62 -1.35 -9.20 4.17
N TYR A 63 -1.41 -8.64 2.96
CA TYR A 63 -2.61 -8.59 2.14
C TYR A 63 -2.37 -9.30 0.81
N PRO A 64 -3.40 -9.97 0.23
CA PRO A 64 -3.29 -10.63 -1.06
C PRO A 64 -3.34 -9.61 -2.21
N HIS A 65 -2.51 -8.56 -2.14
CA HIS A 65 -2.59 -7.39 -3.01
C HIS A 65 -2.26 -7.69 -4.48
N THR A 66 -1.57 -8.80 -4.73
CA THR A 66 -1.33 -9.33 -6.08
C THR A 66 -2.59 -9.95 -6.70
N SER A 67 -3.63 -10.20 -5.89
CA SER A 67 -4.91 -10.75 -6.31
C SER A 67 -5.85 -9.66 -6.82
N LYS A 68 -6.49 -9.91 -7.97
CA LYS A 68 -7.56 -9.05 -8.51
C LYS A 68 -8.78 -8.92 -7.59
N TYR A 69 -8.89 -9.78 -6.58
CA TYR A 69 -9.98 -9.79 -5.61
C TYR A 69 -9.66 -8.96 -4.36
N PHE A 70 -8.45 -8.45 -4.23
CA PHE A 70 -8.10 -7.61 -3.10
C PHE A 70 -8.87 -6.29 -3.16
N SER A 71 -9.50 -5.97 -2.05
CA SER A 71 -10.28 -4.75 -1.87
C SER A 71 -9.74 -3.99 -0.68
N ILE A 72 -9.83 -2.68 -0.75
CA ILE A 72 -9.46 -1.79 0.35
C ILE A 72 -10.28 -2.01 1.62
N SER A 73 -11.47 -2.61 1.48
CA SER A 73 -12.29 -3.07 2.61
C SER A 73 -11.59 -4.10 3.50
N ALA A 74 -10.57 -4.79 2.96
CA ALA A 74 -9.82 -5.80 3.70
C ALA A 74 -8.74 -5.23 4.62
N LEU A 75 -8.41 -3.92 4.52
CA LEU A 75 -7.46 -3.28 5.44
C LEU A 75 -7.95 -3.45 6.88
N LYS A 76 -7.02 -3.76 7.79
CA LYS A 76 -7.31 -4.00 9.21
C LYS A 76 -6.30 -3.33 10.13
N GLY A 77 -6.67 -3.23 11.41
CA GLY A 77 -5.80 -2.67 12.45
C GLY A 77 -5.26 -1.28 12.11
N VAL A 78 -3.97 -1.08 12.34
CA VAL A 78 -3.28 0.21 12.13
C VAL A 78 -3.28 0.65 10.66
N ASP A 79 -3.20 -0.29 9.70
CA ASP A 79 -3.22 0.04 8.26
C ASP A 79 -4.54 0.73 7.88
N ARG A 80 -5.65 0.18 8.39
CA ARG A 80 -6.97 0.77 8.18
C ARG A 80 -7.09 2.12 8.89
N ALA A 81 -6.52 2.25 10.09
CA ALA A 81 -6.57 3.50 10.85
C ALA A 81 -5.80 4.62 10.14
N ILE A 82 -4.60 4.34 9.61
CA ILE A 82 -3.81 5.25 8.77
C ILE A 82 -4.65 5.66 7.55
N TRP A 83 -5.16 4.68 6.79
CA TRP A 83 -5.98 4.94 5.61
C TRP A 83 -7.14 5.89 5.90
N GLN A 84 -7.90 5.60 6.96
CA GLN A 84 -9.10 6.34 7.31
C GLN A 84 -8.80 7.72 7.90
N CYS A 85 -7.77 7.86 8.73
CA CYS A 85 -7.29 9.15 9.24
C CYS A 85 -7.05 10.12 8.08
N PHE A 86 -6.14 9.77 7.17
CA PHE A 86 -5.72 10.66 6.09
C PHE A 86 -6.84 10.93 5.09
N ARG A 87 -7.68 9.93 4.78
CA ARG A 87 -8.88 10.15 3.96
C ARG A 87 -9.86 11.13 4.60
N THR A 88 -10.09 11.03 5.91
CA THR A 88 -11.01 11.93 6.64
C THR A 88 -10.48 13.36 6.72
N MET A 89 -9.15 13.53 6.66
CA MET A 89 -8.50 14.84 6.59
C MET A 89 -8.49 15.44 5.17
N GLY A 90 -9.10 14.76 4.19
CA GLY A 90 -9.17 15.23 2.81
C GLY A 90 -7.92 14.93 1.98
N CYS A 91 -6.95 14.18 2.52
CA CYS A 91 -5.79 13.76 1.75
C CYS A 91 -6.18 12.74 0.67
N LYS A 92 -5.48 12.78 -0.47
CA LYS A 92 -5.51 11.68 -1.43
C LYS A 92 -4.66 10.55 -0.87
N VAL A 93 -5.29 9.39 -0.67
CA VAL A 93 -4.61 8.20 -0.14
C VAL A 93 -4.73 7.11 -1.19
N LEU A 94 -3.63 6.44 -1.46
CA LEU A 94 -3.46 5.45 -2.51
C LEU A 94 -2.93 4.16 -1.91
N LEU A 95 -3.49 3.03 -2.34
CA LEU A 95 -2.96 1.71 -2.01
C LEU A 95 -2.15 1.25 -3.20
N ARG A 96 -0.87 0.94 -2.99
CA ARG A 96 0.09 0.68 -4.05
C ARG A 96 0.92 -0.57 -3.70
N PRO A 97 1.21 -1.43 -4.69
CA PRO A 97 2.24 -2.43 -4.53
C PRO A 97 3.61 -1.78 -4.76
N VAL A 98 4.60 -2.14 -3.95
CA VAL A 98 5.97 -1.64 -4.09
C VAL A 98 6.92 -2.81 -4.15
N LEU A 99 7.67 -2.88 -5.24
CA LEU A 99 8.69 -3.88 -5.49
C LEU A 99 10.02 -3.28 -5.05
N THR A 100 10.70 -3.96 -4.15
CA THR A 100 12.04 -3.60 -3.70
C THR A 100 12.92 -4.83 -3.87
N ASN A 101 13.85 -4.78 -4.82
CA ASN A 101 14.84 -5.85 -4.96
C ASN A 101 15.97 -5.58 -3.96
N TYR A 102 15.73 -5.88 -2.68
CA TYR A 102 16.77 -5.84 -1.66
C TYR A 102 17.60 -7.12 -1.79
N ASN A 103 18.61 -7.09 -2.67
CA ASN A 103 19.64 -8.10 -2.71
C ASN A 103 20.87 -7.50 -2.02
N GLU A 104 21.18 -7.98 -0.81
CA GLU A 104 22.33 -7.53 0.00
C GLU A 104 23.67 -7.66 -0.75
N ASN A 105 23.72 -8.46 -1.82
CA ASN A 105 24.90 -8.69 -2.66
C ASN A 105 24.77 -8.11 -4.08
N ALA A 106 23.67 -7.41 -4.39
CA ALA A 106 23.57 -6.70 -5.67
C ALA A 106 24.43 -5.44 -5.63
N ASP A 107 25.06 -5.15 -6.76
CA ASP A 107 25.64 -3.84 -7.01
C ASP A 107 24.56 -2.78 -6.74
N LYS A 108 24.89 -1.71 -5.99
CA LYS A 108 23.89 -0.69 -5.61
C LYS A 108 23.22 -0.03 -6.83
N ASP A 109 23.91 -0.09 -7.98
CA ASP A 109 23.41 0.36 -9.29
C ASP A 109 22.28 -0.52 -9.87
N LEU A 110 21.93 -1.64 -9.21
CA LEU A 110 20.86 -2.57 -9.58
C LEU A 110 19.70 -2.62 -8.57
N GLU A 111 19.69 -1.76 -7.54
CA GLU A 111 18.53 -1.65 -6.64
C GLU A 111 17.30 -1.17 -7.43
N VAL A 112 16.36 -2.09 -7.63
CA VAL A 112 15.12 -1.79 -8.34
C VAL A 112 14.04 -1.51 -7.32
N HIS A 113 13.71 -0.22 -7.19
CA HIS A 113 12.51 0.24 -6.50
C HIS A 113 11.44 0.64 -7.51
N ALA A 114 10.27 0.00 -7.45
CA ALA A 114 9.17 0.31 -8.34
C ALA A 114 7.83 0.35 -7.59
N CYS A 115 7.15 1.48 -7.69
CA CYS A 115 5.77 1.63 -7.22
C CYS A 115 4.82 1.31 -8.37
N GLY A 116 4.05 0.23 -8.26
CA GLY A 116 3.08 -0.17 -9.28
C GLY A 116 1.81 0.68 -9.22
N ARG A 117 1.20 0.98 -10.37
CA ARG A 117 -0.07 1.73 -10.45
C ARG A 117 -1.28 0.89 -10.04
N GLU A 118 -1.26 -0.39 -10.38
CA GLU A 118 -2.30 -1.38 -10.08
C GLU A 118 -1.77 -2.40 -9.08
N LEU A 119 -2.56 -2.77 -8.06
CA LEU A 119 -2.19 -3.73 -7.02
C LEU A 119 -1.83 -5.11 -7.60
N SER A 120 -2.73 -5.65 -8.42
CA SER A 120 -2.44 -6.85 -9.20
C SER A 120 -1.79 -6.47 -10.51
N TYR A 121 -0.61 -7.04 -10.81
CA TYR A 121 -0.12 -7.05 -12.19
C TYR A 121 -1.03 -7.97 -13.01
N ARG A 122 -1.37 -7.58 -14.24
CA ARG A 122 -2.32 -8.33 -15.07
C ARG A 122 -1.82 -9.76 -15.31
N LYS A 123 -2.35 -10.69 -14.51
CA LYS A 123 -2.16 -12.14 -14.59
C LYS A 123 -2.58 -12.60 -15.98
N GLY A 124 -1.62 -12.84 -16.86
CA GLY A 124 -1.93 -13.29 -18.21
C GLY A 124 -0.75 -13.36 -19.17
N GLN A 125 0.42 -12.84 -18.79
CA GLN A 125 1.60 -12.96 -19.65
C GLN A 125 2.76 -13.52 -18.84
N GLU A 126 2.91 -14.84 -18.85
CA GLU A 126 4.22 -15.45 -18.72
C GLU A 126 5.08 -14.84 -19.84
N ARG A 127 5.98 -13.93 -19.49
CA ARG A 127 6.81 -13.24 -20.47
C ARG A 127 8.20 -13.83 -20.47
N ALA A 128 8.60 -14.27 -21.66
CA ALA A 128 9.99 -14.47 -22.00
C ALA A 128 10.61 -13.09 -22.30
N ILE A 129 11.64 -12.72 -21.55
CA ILE A 129 12.49 -11.57 -21.85
C ILE A 129 13.88 -12.06 -22.24
N GLN A 130 14.57 -11.31 -23.09
CA GLN A 130 15.90 -11.70 -23.58
C GLN A 130 16.99 -11.59 -22.51
N SER A 131 16.80 -10.77 -21.47
CA SER A 131 17.77 -10.62 -20.38
C SER A 131 17.13 -10.02 -19.15
N HIS A 132 17.76 -10.17 -17.99
CA HIS A 132 17.29 -9.56 -16.74
C HIS A 132 17.22 -8.03 -16.84
N TYR A 133 18.12 -7.40 -17.60
CA TYR A 133 18.09 -5.95 -17.86
C TYR A 133 16.78 -5.48 -18.51
N ARG A 134 16.12 -6.34 -19.29
CA ARG A 134 14.82 -6.01 -19.90
C ARG A 134 13.64 -6.07 -18.93
N PHE A 135 13.86 -6.50 -17.68
CA PHE A 135 12.84 -6.48 -16.64
C PHE A 135 12.29 -5.06 -16.39
N GLN A 136 13.12 -4.02 -16.56
CA GLN A 136 12.69 -2.62 -16.44
C GLN A 136 11.55 -2.25 -17.41
N TYR A 137 11.44 -2.90 -18.58
CA TYR A 137 10.33 -2.69 -19.49
C TYR A 137 9.01 -3.28 -18.95
N LEU A 138 9.07 -4.41 -18.22
CA LEU A 138 7.90 -4.98 -17.55
C LEU A 138 7.40 -4.05 -16.44
N LEU A 139 8.31 -3.41 -15.72
CA LEU A 139 7.97 -2.42 -14.69
C LEU A 139 7.31 -1.18 -15.30
N LYS A 140 7.84 -0.67 -16.41
CA LYS A 140 7.22 0.43 -17.17
C LYS A 140 5.76 0.16 -17.49
N GLU A 141 5.44 -1.06 -17.93
CA GLU A 141 4.07 -1.46 -18.27
C GLU A 141 3.16 -1.72 -17.05
N TRP A 142 3.69 -2.19 -15.93
CA TRP A 142 2.90 -2.39 -14.70
C TRP A 142 2.36 -1.07 -14.13
N GLY A 143 2.97 0.03 -14.54
CA GLY A 143 2.41 1.36 -14.34
C GLY A 143 3.40 2.25 -13.64
N ILE A 144 4.45 2.62 -14.38
CA ILE A 144 5.18 3.82 -14.01
C ILE A 144 4.32 5.00 -14.46
N ASP A 145 3.72 5.72 -13.49
CA ASP A 145 3.70 7.19 -13.46
C ASP A 145 3.27 7.79 -12.09
N ASP A 146 3.78 9.01 -11.85
CA ASP A 146 3.65 9.98 -10.74
C ASP A 146 4.25 9.70 -9.36
N ILE A 147 4.53 8.44 -8.99
CA ILE A 147 5.11 8.13 -7.67
C ILE A 147 6.44 7.41 -7.82
N LYS A 148 7.54 8.16 -7.73
CA LYS A 148 8.86 7.56 -7.54
C LYS A 148 9.03 7.15 -6.09
N TYR A 149 9.69 6.00 -5.87
CA TYR A 149 9.98 5.50 -4.54
C TYR A 149 10.74 6.52 -3.68
N ASP A 150 11.73 7.19 -4.28
CA ASP A 150 12.59 8.19 -3.62
C ASP A 150 11.92 9.54 -3.37
N GLU A 151 10.76 9.80 -3.99
CA GLU A 151 9.97 11.00 -3.72
C GLU A 151 9.03 10.82 -2.51
N ALA A 152 9.00 9.62 -1.93
CA ALA A 152 8.13 9.29 -0.83
C ALA A 152 8.91 9.15 0.47
N GLU A 153 8.40 9.80 1.52
CA GLU A 153 8.96 9.70 2.87
C GLU A 153 8.42 8.43 3.53
N TRP A 154 9.30 7.46 3.75
CA TRP A 154 8.94 6.15 4.34
C TRP A 154 8.97 6.21 5.86
N VAL A 155 7.79 6.09 6.48
CA VAL A 155 7.64 6.22 7.95
C VAL A 155 8.06 4.96 8.70
N ASN A 156 7.97 3.81 8.04
CA ASN A 156 8.38 2.51 8.56
C ASN A 156 9.15 1.72 7.51
N GLY A 157 9.89 0.69 7.97
CA GLY A 157 10.47 -0.31 7.09
C GLY A 157 9.48 -1.41 6.73
N PHE A 158 9.84 -2.21 5.72
CA PHE A 158 9.10 -3.41 5.36
C PHE A 158 9.45 -4.60 6.27
N ASP A 159 8.54 -5.56 6.39
CA ASP A 159 8.80 -6.89 6.96
C ASP A 159 8.74 -7.91 5.82
N ASP A 160 9.82 -8.66 5.60
CA ASP A 160 9.92 -9.67 4.54
C ASP A 160 8.77 -10.70 4.55
N LYS A 161 8.11 -10.90 5.69
CA LYS A 161 6.95 -11.81 5.81
C LYS A 161 5.69 -11.28 5.12
N HIS A 162 5.64 -9.99 4.78
CA HIS A 162 4.47 -9.34 4.20
C HIS A 162 4.53 -9.21 2.68
N ARG A 163 5.61 -9.68 2.04
CA ARG A 163 5.74 -9.66 0.59
C ARG A 163 4.93 -10.76 -0.08
N ASP A 164 4.42 -10.48 -1.26
CA ASP A 164 3.69 -11.43 -2.09
C ASP A 164 4.25 -11.47 -3.51
N LYS A 165 4.07 -12.58 -4.21
CA LYS A 165 4.65 -12.80 -5.55
C LYS A 165 3.95 -11.91 -6.57
N GLN A 166 4.71 -11.01 -7.21
CA GLN A 166 4.14 -10.03 -8.13
C GLN A 166 4.37 -10.39 -9.59
N ILE A 167 5.62 -10.65 -9.98
CA ILE A 167 6.00 -10.88 -11.38
C ILE A 167 6.90 -12.11 -11.44
N THR A 168 6.60 -13.02 -12.36
CA THR A 168 7.48 -14.14 -12.72
C THR A 168 7.81 -13.99 -14.20
N TYR A 169 9.09 -14.08 -14.54
CA TYR A 169 9.57 -13.95 -15.91
C TYR A 169 10.69 -14.95 -16.19
N MET A 170 10.86 -15.27 -17.46
CA MET A 170 11.96 -16.11 -17.92
C MET A 170 12.96 -15.24 -18.70
N ALA A 171 14.22 -15.27 -18.31
CA ALA A 171 15.30 -14.56 -18.98
C ALA A 171 16.16 -15.53 -19.79
N TYR A 172 16.39 -15.21 -21.06
CA TYR A 172 17.15 -16.02 -22.01
C TYR A 172 18.49 -15.36 -22.34
N GLU A 173 19.44 -15.44 -21.40
CA GLU A 173 20.82 -14.99 -21.62
C GLU A 173 21.67 -16.16 -22.17
N ASN A 174 22.88 -16.38 -21.64
CA ASN A 174 23.71 -17.54 -22.00
C ASN A 174 23.02 -18.87 -21.65
N GLN A 175 22.14 -18.87 -20.64
CA GLN A 175 21.28 -19.98 -20.25
C GLN A 175 19.89 -19.45 -19.88
N ALA A 176 18.85 -20.25 -20.11
CA ALA A 176 17.50 -19.91 -19.68
C ALA A 176 17.43 -19.93 -18.13
N SER A 177 16.85 -18.89 -17.57
CA SER A 177 16.67 -18.72 -16.12
C SER A 177 15.27 -18.23 -15.82
N LEU A 178 14.72 -18.66 -14.69
CA LEU A 178 13.42 -18.22 -14.19
C LEU A 178 13.65 -17.32 -12.98
N ALA A 179 13.08 -16.13 -13.01
CA ALA A 179 13.16 -15.17 -11.92
C ALA A 179 11.75 -14.81 -11.43
N THR A 180 11.67 -14.45 -10.16
CA THR A 180 10.42 -14.08 -9.52
C THR A 180 10.66 -12.93 -8.56
N GLU A 181 9.86 -11.89 -8.74
CA GLU A 181 9.93 -10.65 -7.97
C GLU A 181 8.73 -10.53 -7.05
N TYR A 182 8.98 -9.99 -5.87
CA TYR A 182 7.99 -9.86 -4.80
C TYR A 182 7.73 -8.38 -4.50
N SER A 183 6.49 -8.07 -4.17
CA SER A 183 6.05 -6.73 -3.82
C SER A 183 5.43 -6.70 -2.44
N TYR A 184 5.38 -5.50 -1.88
CA TYR A 184 4.74 -5.17 -0.62
C TYR A 184 3.51 -4.32 -0.87
N CYS A 185 2.45 -4.54 -0.08
CA CYS A 185 1.33 -3.60 -0.06
C CYS A 185 1.73 -2.36 0.76
N THR A 186 1.49 -1.17 0.21
CA THR A 186 1.82 0.10 0.86
C THR A 186 0.67 1.09 0.76
N ILE A 187 0.57 1.95 1.77
CA ILE A 187 -0.34 3.09 1.81
C ILE A 187 0.50 4.34 1.53
N ILE A 188 0.14 5.07 0.48
CA ILE A 188 0.79 6.33 0.10
C ILE A 188 -0.21 7.46 0.26
N VAL A 189 0.15 8.45 1.04
CA VAL A 189 -0.64 9.66 1.32
C VAL A 189 -0.02 10.82 0.57
N GLU A 190 -0.78 11.47 -0.30
CA GLU A 190 -0.41 12.76 -0.87
C GLU A 190 -0.87 13.87 0.08
N ALA A 191 0.09 14.48 0.77
CA ALA A 191 -0.17 15.61 1.65
C ALA A 191 -0.22 16.91 0.83
N PRO A 192 -1.26 17.75 1.01
CA PRO A 192 -1.37 19.02 0.30
C PRO A 192 -0.34 20.03 0.81
N LYS A 193 0.08 20.95 -0.07
CA LYS A 193 0.84 22.15 0.30
C LYS A 193 0.09 22.96 1.35
N ILE A 194 0.81 23.62 2.26
CA ILE A 194 0.23 24.43 3.35
C ILE A 194 -0.82 25.45 2.85
N ASP A 195 -0.59 26.10 1.70
CA ASP A 195 -1.53 27.10 1.17
C ASP A 195 -2.85 26.48 0.67
N HIS A 196 -2.85 25.17 0.41
CA HIS A 196 -4.01 24.37 0.04
C HIS A 196 -4.51 23.47 1.19
N GLN A 197 -3.88 23.51 2.38
CA GLN A 197 -4.40 22.82 3.55
C GLN A 197 -5.72 23.47 3.92
N LEU A 198 -6.78 22.69 3.72
CA LEU A 198 -8.19 23.07 3.83
C LEU A 198 -8.39 24.14 4.90
N GLY A 199 -8.71 25.35 4.43
CA GLY A 199 -9.25 26.40 5.28
C GLY A 199 -10.37 25.83 6.14
N THR A 200 -10.48 26.36 7.34
CA THR A 200 -11.42 26.02 8.43
C THR A 200 -12.92 26.10 8.05
N GLY A 201 -13.27 26.04 6.77
CA GLY A 201 -14.59 26.23 6.19
C GLY A 201 -15.08 25.18 5.19
N ALA A 202 -14.41 24.03 5.00
CA ALA A 202 -14.99 22.93 4.21
C ALA A 202 -16.01 22.11 5.04
N ARG A 203 -17.05 22.81 5.52
CA ARG A 203 -18.35 22.21 5.80
C ARG A 203 -19.04 22.03 4.44
N VAL A 204 -19.44 20.80 4.16
CA VAL A 204 -20.40 20.38 3.11
C VAL A 204 -19.86 20.25 1.67
N ALA A 205 -19.68 19.00 1.26
CA ALA A 205 -20.20 18.45 0.00
C ALA A 205 -20.29 16.92 0.17
N LEU A 206 -21.24 16.50 1.00
CA LEU A 206 -21.79 15.14 0.98
C LEU A 206 -23.10 15.23 0.21
N ASP A 207 -23.00 15.54 -1.08
CA ASP A 207 -24.05 15.33 -2.07
C ASP A 207 -23.33 15.10 -3.40
N ASP A 208 -23.77 14.08 -4.11
CA ASP A 208 -23.32 13.57 -5.41
C ASP A 208 -22.18 12.52 -5.44
N PHE A 209 -22.64 11.29 -5.76
CA PHE A 209 -21.95 10.07 -6.23
C PHE A 209 -21.46 9.03 -5.21
#